data_AF-F2KM83-F1
#
_entry.id   AF-F2KM83-F1
#
_cell.length_a   1.000
_cell.length_b   1.000
_cell.length_c   1.000
_cell.angle_alpha   90.00
_cell.angle_beta   90.00
_cell.angle_gamma   90.00
#
_symmetry.space_group_name_H-M   'P 1'
#
loop_
_entity.id
_entity.type
_entity.pdbx_description
1 polymer ?
#
loop_
_entity_poly.entity_id
_entity_poly.type
_entity_poly.pdbx_seq_one_letter_code
_entity_poly.pdbx_strand_id
1 'polypeptide(L)'
;MEDDLVKIWTRNILARAKMSVRERCEHDIIGILNSALREWIDIGDFVWKSDHVITREKEIEQKKIKSYFPDKDAAKDVIAARAEILQNRLENTYPYMISSGNLFSILSIFEAYLLRLARSTEDFFGADFKTTKGNGCDKIFNYFRAIDIAPEKISLHEQIKCAQKIRNCLTHAGGLLQLYRDADSLEKLVADQAYLSSNDRKRRAANSSPMELVSIGDYYIGQKVTITHHYPHLLTNYLSEYIQSIGSEILQQMELR
;
A
#
# COMPACT_ATOMS: atom_id res chain seq x y z
N MET A 1 13.24 -28.41 -18.14
CA MET A 1 12.51 -27.53 -17.21
C MET A 1 11.47 -26.68 -17.95
N GLU A 2 11.84 -26.00 -19.04
CA GLU A 2 10.91 -25.17 -19.84
C GLU A 2 9.75 -25.97 -20.47
N ASP A 3 10.05 -27.16 -20.99
CA ASP A 3 9.07 -28.09 -21.58
C ASP A 3 7.99 -28.59 -20.61
N ASP A 4 8.26 -28.49 -19.30
CA ASP A 4 7.36 -28.94 -18.25
C ASP A 4 6.39 -27.82 -17.84
N LEU A 5 6.87 -26.56 -17.81
CA LEU A 5 6.05 -25.38 -17.55
C LEU A 5 5.02 -25.16 -18.65
N VAL A 6 5.39 -25.33 -19.92
CA VAL A 6 4.46 -25.20 -21.06
C VAL A 6 3.39 -26.29 -21.00
N LYS A 7 3.75 -27.53 -20.63
CA LYS A 7 2.78 -28.64 -20.46
C LYS A 7 1.83 -28.40 -19.29
N ILE A 8 2.34 -27.92 -18.16
CA ILE A 8 1.52 -27.56 -16.99
C ILE A 8 0.57 -26.42 -17.34
N TRP A 9 1.07 -25.37 -18.00
CA TRP A 9 0.26 -24.23 -18.44
C TRP A 9 -0.82 -24.64 -19.43
N THR A 10 -0.48 -25.44 -20.44
CA THR A 10 -1.43 -25.96 -21.44
C THR A 10 -2.50 -26.83 -20.78
N ARG A 11 -2.10 -27.70 -19.83
CA ARG A 11 -3.04 -28.54 -19.08
C ARG A 11 -4.01 -27.68 -18.24
N ASN A 12 -3.53 -26.62 -17.61
CA ASN A 12 -4.37 -25.71 -16.83
C ASN A 12 -5.37 -24.94 -17.71
N ILE A 13 -4.95 -24.50 -18.91
CA ILE A 13 -5.86 -23.86 -19.87
C ILE A 13 -6.94 -24.83 -20.35
N LEU A 14 -6.54 -26.04 -20.73
CA LEU A 14 -7.48 -27.06 -21.20
C LEU A 14 -8.45 -27.51 -20.09
N ALA A 15 -7.99 -27.57 -18.84
CA ALA A 15 -8.86 -27.83 -17.68
C ALA A 15 -9.85 -26.68 -17.48
N ARG A 16 -9.39 -25.42 -17.55
CA ARG A 16 -10.22 -24.23 -17.41
C ARG A 16 -11.26 -24.12 -18.54
N ALA A 17 -10.94 -24.54 -19.76
CA ALA A 17 -11.87 -24.55 -20.89
C ALA A 17 -13.05 -25.52 -20.69
N LYS A 18 -12.90 -26.55 -19.84
CA LYS A 18 -13.94 -27.54 -19.54
C LYS A 18 -14.84 -27.17 -18.36
N MET A 19 -14.43 -26.19 -17.56
CA MET A 19 -15.20 -25.71 -16.41
C MET A 19 -16.40 -24.90 -16.88
N SER A 20 -17.52 -24.97 -16.15
CA SER A 20 -18.64 -24.05 -16.26
C SER A 20 -18.23 -22.61 -15.90
N VAL A 21 -19.08 -21.63 -16.24
CA VAL A 21 -18.84 -20.21 -15.87
C VAL A 21 -18.63 -20.06 -14.36
N ARG A 22 -19.46 -20.75 -13.57
CA ARG A 22 -19.38 -20.75 -12.10
C ARG A 22 -18.05 -21.31 -11.62
N GLU A 23 -17.69 -22.53 -12.05
CA GLU A 23 -16.45 -23.19 -11.63
C GLU A 23 -15.20 -22.37 -12.00
N ARG A 24 -15.20 -21.73 -13.18
CA ARG A 24 -14.09 -20.84 -13.58
C ARG A 24 -13.99 -19.63 -12.67
N CYS A 25 -15.11 -18.98 -12.38
CA CYS A 25 -15.17 -17.82 -11.51
C CYS A 25 -14.66 -18.16 -10.10
N GLU A 26 -15.18 -19.24 -9.50
CA GLU A 26 -14.74 -19.73 -8.17
C GLU A 26 -13.25 -20.07 -8.16
N HIS A 27 -12.77 -20.83 -9.16
CA HIS A 27 -11.37 -21.19 -9.31
C HIS A 27 -10.47 -19.95 -9.39
N ASP A 28 -10.86 -18.95 -10.18
CA ASP A 28 -10.08 -17.73 -10.36
C ASP A 28 -10.04 -16.89 -9.08
N ILE A 29 -11.17 -16.72 -8.39
CA ILE A 29 -11.24 -16.00 -7.11
C ILE A 29 -10.32 -16.67 -6.09
N ILE A 30 -10.45 -17.99 -5.89
CA ILE A 30 -9.61 -18.76 -4.96
C ILE A 30 -8.13 -18.63 -5.33
N GLY A 31 -7.79 -18.71 -6.62
CA GLY A 31 -6.43 -18.51 -7.11
C GLY A 31 -5.88 -17.12 -6.81
N ILE A 32 -6.69 -16.07 -6.99
CA ILE A 32 -6.33 -14.70 -6.67
C ILE A 32 -6.12 -14.53 -5.15
N LEU A 33 -7.01 -15.06 -4.32
CA LEU A 33 -6.91 -14.96 -2.86
C LEU A 33 -5.67 -15.68 -2.32
N ASN A 34 -5.36 -16.87 -2.81
CA ASN A 34 -4.16 -17.62 -2.44
C ASN A 34 -2.87 -16.95 -2.94
N SER A 35 -2.91 -16.27 -4.08
CA SER A 35 -1.80 -15.44 -4.57
C SER A 35 -1.58 -14.26 -3.63
N ALA A 36 -2.67 -13.54 -3.27
CA ALA A 36 -2.62 -12.38 -2.39
C ALA A 36 -2.03 -12.77 -1.03
N LEU A 37 -2.50 -13.85 -0.40
CA LEU A 37 -2.01 -14.28 0.91
C LEU A 37 -0.49 -14.47 0.95
N ARG A 38 0.10 -15.00 -0.12
CA ARG A 38 1.56 -15.22 -0.21
C ARG A 38 2.30 -13.93 -0.52
N GLU A 39 1.87 -13.22 -1.57
CA GLU A 39 2.57 -12.02 -2.02
C GLU A 39 2.56 -10.91 -0.97
N TRP A 40 1.48 -10.76 -0.21
CA TRP A 40 1.39 -9.75 0.85
C TRP A 40 2.31 -10.02 2.05
N ILE A 41 2.70 -11.27 2.29
CA ILE A 41 3.74 -11.61 3.29
C ILE A 41 5.08 -11.05 2.82
N ASP A 42 5.44 -11.33 1.57
CA ASP A 42 6.70 -10.88 0.98
C ASP A 42 6.77 -9.34 0.86
N ILE A 43 5.66 -8.71 0.46
CA ILE A 43 5.54 -7.25 0.41
C ILE A 43 5.68 -6.64 1.81
N GLY A 44 5.02 -7.22 2.82
CA GLY A 44 5.13 -6.78 4.20
C GLY A 44 6.57 -6.83 4.70
N ASP A 45 7.26 -7.95 4.46
CA ASP A 45 8.67 -8.13 4.81
C ASP A 45 9.59 -7.14 4.08
N PHE A 46 9.37 -6.91 2.78
CA PHE A 46 10.11 -5.91 2.02
C PHE A 46 9.93 -4.49 2.60
N VAL A 47 8.67 -4.08 2.85
CA VAL A 47 8.36 -2.76 3.40
C VAL A 47 9.01 -2.60 4.77
N TRP A 48 8.93 -3.62 5.63
CA TRP A 48 9.60 -3.63 6.93
C TRP A 48 11.12 -3.44 6.82
N LYS A 49 11.77 -4.19 5.93
CA LYS A 49 13.22 -4.17 5.76
C LYS A 49 13.73 -2.94 5.00
N SER A 50 12.88 -2.25 4.25
CA SER A 50 13.30 -1.11 3.41
C SER A 50 13.92 0.04 4.21
N ASP A 51 13.55 0.21 5.48
CA ASP A 51 14.14 1.22 6.36
C ASP A 51 15.62 0.93 6.69
N HIS A 52 16.06 -0.34 6.62
CA HIS A 52 17.45 -0.71 6.83
C HIS A 52 18.41 -0.12 5.79
N VAL A 53 17.90 0.37 4.66
CA VAL A 53 18.70 1.14 3.69
C VAL A 53 19.31 2.37 4.36
N ILE A 54 18.56 3.07 5.22
CA ILE A 54 19.06 4.26 5.92
C ILE A 54 20.18 3.88 6.89
N THR A 55 20.00 2.80 7.66
CA THR A 55 21.03 2.29 8.57
C THR A 55 22.29 1.89 7.81
N ARG A 56 22.13 1.20 6.67
CA ARG A 56 23.28 0.75 5.87
C ARG A 56 24.05 1.92 5.24
N GLU A 57 23.36 2.94 4.75
CA GLU A 57 24.00 4.13 4.21
C GLU A 57 24.82 4.89 5.25
N LYS A 58 24.35 4.94 6.51
CA LYS A 58 25.14 5.49 7.63
C LYS A 58 26.47 4.75 7.81
N GLU A 59 26.44 3.41 7.79
CA GLU A 59 27.65 2.59 7.93
C GLU A 59 28.63 2.78 6.76
N ILE A 60 28.11 2.87 5.53
CA ILE A 60 28.92 3.08 4.33
C ILE A 60 29.62 4.43 4.39
N GLU A 61 28.93 5.50 4.81
CA GLU A 61 29.56 6.81 4.90
C GLU A 61 30.66 6.83 5.96
N GLN A 62 30.44 6.23 7.13
CA GLN A 62 31.46 6.15 8.16
C GLN A 62 32.75 5.48 7.66
N LYS A 63 32.63 4.48 6.78
CA LYS A 63 33.78 3.83 6.13
C LYS A 63 34.46 4.75 5.12
N LYS A 64 33.69 5.49 4.31
CA LYS A 64 34.23 6.47 3.34
C LYS A 64 35.02 7.59 4.00
N ILE A 65 34.51 8.15 5.10
CA ILE A 65 35.22 9.21 5.85
C ILE A 65 36.58 8.72 6.34
N LYS A 66 36.64 7.50 6.90
CA LYS A 66 37.91 6.89 7.36
C LYS A 66 38.91 6.67 6.21
N SER A 67 38.43 6.36 5.00
CA SER A 67 39.29 6.05 3.85
C SER A 67 39.78 7.29 3.12
N TYR A 68 38.95 8.33 2.98
CA TYR A 68 39.28 9.52 2.19
C TYR A 68 40.01 10.60 2.99
N PHE A 69 39.88 10.60 4.31
CA PHE A 69 40.47 11.61 5.19
C PHE A 69 41.30 10.94 6.31
N PRO A 70 42.52 10.45 5.99
CA PRO A 70 43.40 9.82 6.98
C PRO A 70 43.90 10.82 8.03
N ASP A 71 44.11 12.09 7.65
CA ASP A 71 44.28 13.23 8.57
C ASP A 71 42.96 13.99 8.67
N LYS A 72 42.25 13.79 9.78
CA LYS A 72 40.92 14.38 10.00
C LYS A 72 40.98 15.86 10.33
N ASP A 73 42.07 16.33 10.94
CA ASP A 73 42.18 17.71 11.39
C ASP A 73 42.43 18.64 10.19
N ALA A 74 43.22 18.18 9.22
CA ALA A 74 43.42 18.89 7.96
C ALA A 74 42.15 18.99 7.08
N ALA A 75 41.18 18.08 7.25
CA ALA A 75 39.98 17.98 6.42
C ALA A 75 38.67 18.26 7.18
N LYS A 76 38.74 18.85 8.38
CA LYS A 76 37.61 19.01 9.30
C LYS A 76 36.39 19.70 8.66
N ASP A 77 36.62 20.77 7.92
CA ASP A 77 35.53 21.56 7.30
C ASP A 77 34.81 20.77 6.19
N VAL A 78 35.56 20.00 5.40
CA VAL A 78 35.01 19.14 4.34
C VAL A 78 34.19 18.00 4.94
N ILE A 79 34.69 17.40 6.03
CA ILE A 79 33.97 16.34 6.76
C ILE A 79 32.66 16.91 7.35
N ALA A 80 32.69 18.12 7.92
CA ALA A 80 31.51 18.77 8.48
C ALA A 80 30.44 19.06 7.43
N ALA A 81 30.80 19.70 6.32
CA ALA A 81 29.86 19.99 5.22
C ALA A 81 29.24 18.70 4.64
N ARG A 82 30.04 17.64 4.54
CA ARG A 82 29.57 16.33 4.05
C ARG A 82 28.61 15.67 5.04
N ALA A 83 28.88 15.77 6.34
CA ALA A 83 28.01 15.25 7.38
C ALA A 83 26.64 15.96 7.37
N GLU A 84 26.60 17.28 7.18
CA GLU A 84 25.36 18.05 7.07
C GLU A 84 24.50 17.60 5.88
N ILE A 85 25.11 17.48 4.68
CA ILE A 85 24.41 16.99 3.48
C ILE A 85 23.86 15.59 3.70
N LEU A 86 24.65 14.69 4.32
CA LEU A 86 24.21 13.34 4.59
C LEU A 86 23.07 13.31 5.62
N GLN A 87 23.18 14.09 6.69
CA GLN A 87 22.16 14.17 7.73
C GLN A 87 20.81 14.54 7.12
N ASN A 88 20.77 15.59 6.28
CA ASN A 88 19.54 15.98 5.60
C ASN A 88 18.95 14.85 4.73
N ARG A 89 19.80 14.06 4.04
CA ARG A 89 19.33 12.92 3.24
C ARG A 89 18.73 11.83 4.11
N LEU A 90 19.40 11.47 5.21
CA LEU A 90 19.00 10.35 6.07
C LEU A 90 17.80 10.68 6.95
N GLU A 91 17.62 11.94 7.34
CA GLU A 91 16.55 12.36 8.24
C GLU A 91 15.31 12.84 7.47
N ASN A 92 15.48 13.38 6.25
CA ASN A 92 14.36 13.94 5.48
C ASN A 92 14.10 13.17 4.18
N THR A 93 15.08 13.15 3.27
CA THR A 93 14.84 12.66 1.90
C THR A 93 14.56 11.16 1.85
N TYR A 94 15.42 10.33 2.45
CA TYR A 94 15.27 8.87 2.37
C TYR A 94 14.01 8.37 3.08
N PRO A 95 13.71 8.77 4.33
CA PRO A 95 12.46 8.36 4.98
C PRO A 95 11.23 8.72 4.17
N TYR A 96 11.20 9.93 3.60
CA TYR A 96 10.11 10.38 2.75
C TYR A 96 9.98 9.52 1.49
N MET A 97 11.07 9.35 0.74
CA MET A 97 11.07 8.60 -0.53
C MET A 97 10.71 7.12 -0.31
N ILE A 98 11.24 6.49 0.74
CA ILE A 98 10.94 5.10 1.09
C ILE A 98 9.48 4.98 1.51
N SER A 99 9.02 5.79 2.46
CA SER A 99 7.66 5.63 3.03
C SER A 99 6.58 5.96 2.00
N SER A 100 6.73 7.07 1.25
CA SER A 100 5.77 7.44 0.21
C SER A 100 5.81 6.49 -0.99
N GLY A 101 7.00 6.03 -1.39
CA GLY A 101 7.18 5.05 -2.46
C GLY A 101 6.58 3.69 -2.10
N ASN A 102 6.76 3.24 -0.87
CA ASN A 102 6.12 2.02 -0.35
C ASN A 102 4.60 2.18 -0.34
N LEU A 103 4.06 3.27 0.20
CA LEU A 103 2.61 3.53 0.22
C LEU A 103 2.01 3.49 -1.18
N PHE A 104 2.66 4.15 -2.15
CA PHE A 104 2.21 4.16 -3.54
C PHE A 104 2.23 2.76 -4.15
N SER A 105 3.33 2.02 -3.96
CA SER A 105 3.51 0.68 -4.52
C SER A 105 2.47 -0.30 -3.98
N ILE A 106 2.29 -0.35 -2.66
CA ILE A 106 1.34 -1.29 -2.05
C ILE A 106 -0.12 -0.98 -2.44
N LEU A 107 -0.52 0.29 -2.50
CA LEU A 107 -1.87 0.65 -2.95
C LEU A 107 -2.08 0.32 -4.43
N SER A 108 -1.05 0.43 -5.27
CA SER A 108 -1.13 0.06 -6.69
C SER A 108 -1.31 -1.46 -6.86
N ILE A 109 -0.55 -2.26 -6.10
CA ILE A 109 -0.69 -3.73 -6.10
C ILE A 109 -2.08 -4.14 -5.58
N PHE A 110 -2.56 -3.51 -4.51
CA PHE A 110 -3.91 -3.71 -3.99
C PHE A 110 -4.99 -3.42 -5.04
N GLU A 111 -4.90 -2.29 -5.73
CA GLU A 111 -5.85 -1.94 -6.79
C GLU A 111 -5.84 -2.97 -7.94
N ALA A 112 -4.68 -3.51 -8.29
CA ALA A 112 -4.57 -4.59 -9.27
C ALA A 112 -5.25 -5.88 -8.79
N TYR A 113 -5.15 -6.24 -7.51
CA TYR A 113 -5.86 -7.38 -6.93
C TYR A 113 -7.38 -7.20 -6.98
N LEU A 114 -7.90 -6.04 -6.58
CA LEU A 114 -9.32 -5.76 -6.68
C LEU A 114 -9.81 -5.78 -8.13
N LEU A 115 -9.01 -5.26 -9.07
CA LEU A 115 -9.34 -5.31 -10.50
C LEU A 115 -9.39 -6.75 -11.01
N ARG A 116 -8.46 -7.62 -10.60
CA ARG A 116 -8.49 -9.04 -10.96
C ARG A 116 -9.76 -9.72 -10.45
N LEU A 117 -10.16 -9.46 -9.20
CA LEU A 117 -11.42 -9.97 -8.65
C LEU A 117 -12.63 -9.46 -9.45
N ALA A 118 -12.67 -8.17 -9.78
CA ALA A 118 -13.74 -7.60 -10.59
C ALA A 118 -13.81 -8.25 -11.98
N ARG A 119 -12.67 -8.46 -12.64
CA ARG A 119 -12.61 -9.10 -13.97
C ARG A 119 -13.01 -10.58 -13.95
N SER A 120 -12.63 -11.33 -12.91
CA SER A 120 -12.99 -12.74 -12.78
C SER A 120 -14.48 -12.98 -12.54
N THR A 121 -15.23 -11.95 -12.17
CA THR A 121 -16.65 -12.04 -11.81
C THR A 121 -17.62 -11.58 -12.91
N GLU A 122 -17.12 -10.90 -13.96
CA GLU A 122 -17.98 -10.26 -14.98
C GLU A 122 -18.96 -11.23 -15.64
N ASP A 123 -18.45 -12.36 -16.12
CA ASP A 123 -19.24 -13.36 -16.84
C ASP A 123 -20.31 -14.02 -15.95
N PHE A 124 -19.98 -14.28 -14.68
CA PHE A 124 -20.89 -14.97 -13.75
C PHE A 124 -22.04 -14.06 -13.32
N PHE A 125 -21.74 -12.80 -12.98
CA PHE A 125 -22.76 -11.86 -12.53
C PHE A 125 -23.47 -11.13 -13.69
N GLY A 126 -22.96 -11.26 -14.91
CA GLY A 126 -23.50 -10.57 -16.09
C GLY A 126 -23.30 -9.05 -16.03
N ALA A 127 -22.27 -8.58 -15.33
CA ALA A 127 -21.96 -7.16 -15.16
C ALA A 127 -20.62 -6.82 -15.82
N ASP A 128 -20.58 -5.78 -16.67
CA ASP A 128 -19.34 -5.36 -17.35
C ASP A 128 -18.67 -4.20 -16.60
N PHE A 129 -17.47 -4.46 -16.07
CA PHE A 129 -16.61 -3.48 -15.43
C PHE A 129 -16.29 -2.30 -16.35
N LYS A 130 -16.16 -2.51 -17.67
CA LYS A 130 -15.86 -1.42 -18.61
C LYS A 130 -16.94 -0.34 -18.58
N THR A 131 -18.20 -0.75 -18.50
CA THR A 131 -19.37 0.15 -18.46
C THR A 131 -19.57 0.84 -17.11
N THR A 132 -18.90 0.35 -16.06
CA THR A 132 -18.99 0.93 -14.72
C THR A 132 -18.36 2.33 -14.69
N LYS A 133 -19.11 3.30 -14.15
CA LYS A 133 -18.66 4.70 -14.00
C LYS A 133 -17.68 4.84 -12.82
N GLY A 134 -16.76 5.80 -12.93
CA GLY A 134 -15.79 6.14 -11.89
C GLY A 134 -14.35 6.07 -12.38
N ASN A 135 -13.41 6.43 -11.50
CA ASN A 135 -11.98 6.42 -11.78
C ASN A 135 -11.22 5.62 -10.71
N GLY A 136 -10.11 4.99 -11.09
CA GLY A 136 -9.25 4.23 -10.18
C GLY A 136 -10.03 3.20 -9.35
N CYS A 137 -9.73 3.14 -8.06
CA CYS A 137 -10.35 2.20 -7.13
C CYS A 137 -11.88 2.42 -6.94
N ASP A 138 -12.37 3.65 -7.07
CA ASP A 138 -13.81 3.93 -6.93
C ASP A 138 -14.64 3.29 -8.04
N LYS A 139 -14.07 3.15 -9.26
CA LYS A 139 -14.70 2.36 -10.32
C LYS A 139 -14.86 0.89 -9.92
N ILE A 140 -13.88 0.33 -9.23
CA ILE A 140 -13.91 -1.05 -8.75
C ILE A 140 -14.94 -1.24 -7.64
N PHE A 141 -15.02 -0.30 -6.70
CA PHE A 141 -16.06 -0.35 -5.67
C PHE A 141 -17.48 -0.17 -6.25
N ASN A 142 -17.65 0.69 -7.25
CA ASN A 142 -18.93 0.81 -7.94
C ASN A 142 -19.33 -0.48 -8.66
N TYR A 143 -18.37 -1.19 -9.25
CA TYR A 143 -18.62 -2.49 -9.87
C TYR A 143 -19.09 -3.52 -8.83
N PHE A 144 -18.40 -3.60 -7.68
CA PHE A 144 -18.82 -4.51 -6.61
C PHE A 144 -20.25 -4.22 -6.12
N ARG A 145 -20.64 -2.94 -6.02
CA ARG A 145 -22.04 -2.58 -5.71
C ARG A 145 -23.03 -3.06 -6.77
N ALA A 146 -22.64 -3.05 -8.04
CA ALA A 146 -23.50 -3.54 -9.14
C ALA A 146 -23.73 -5.05 -9.09
N ILE A 147 -22.86 -5.80 -8.39
CA ILE A 147 -23.03 -7.24 -8.14
C ILE A 147 -23.50 -7.52 -6.70
N ASP A 148 -24.17 -6.55 -6.08
CA ASP A 148 -24.76 -6.61 -4.72
C ASP A 148 -23.78 -6.75 -3.56
N ILE A 149 -22.50 -6.43 -3.77
CA ILE A 149 -21.49 -6.41 -2.71
C ILE A 149 -21.29 -4.97 -2.28
N ALA A 150 -21.49 -4.67 -0.99
CA ALA A 150 -21.35 -3.33 -0.43
C ALA A 150 -19.96 -3.12 0.18
N PRO A 151 -18.97 -2.51 -0.53
CA PRO A 151 -17.60 -2.44 -0.03
C PRO A 151 -17.49 -1.65 1.28
N GLU A 152 -18.33 -0.64 1.46
CA GLU A 152 -18.41 0.17 2.68
C GLU A 152 -18.80 -0.60 3.94
N LYS A 153 -19.40 -1.79 3.81
CA LYS A 153 -19.74 -2.66 4.95
C LYS A 153 -18.62 -3.61 5.34
N ILE A 154 -17.59 -3.74 4.51
CA ILE A 154 -16.48 -4.64 4.75
C ILE A 154 -15.51 -3.98 5.75
N SER A 155 -15.05 -4.78 6.72
CA SER A 155 -14.06 -4.35 7.71
C SER A 155 -12.88 -3.68 7.03
N LEU A 156 -12.34 -2.61 7.63
CA LEU A 156 -11.19 -1.83 7.14
C LEU A 156 -11.46 -0.94 5.91
N HIS A 157 -12.68 -0.88 5.36
CA HIS A 157 -12.99 -0.03 4.20
C HIS A 157 -12.57 1.43 4.42
N GLU A 158 -12.91 1.99 5.59
CA GLU A 158 -12.55 3.36 5.96
C GLU A 158 -11.03 3.56 5.93
N GLN A 159 -10.26 2.62 6.49
CA GLN A 159 -8.80 2.68 6.51
C GLN A 159 -8.21 2.63 5.09
N ILE A 160 -8.81 1.86 4.18
CA ILE A 160 -8.41 1.85 2.76
C ILE A 160 -8.68 3.22 2.11
N LYS A 161 -9.87 3.80 2.31
CA LYS A 161 -10.20 5.13 1.78
C LYS A 161 -9.27 6.22 2.35
N CYS A 162 -8.92 6.12 3.62
CA CYS A 162 -7.95 7.00 4.28
C CYS A 162 -6.57 6.90 3.63
N ALA A 163 -6.06 5.68 3.41
CA ALA A 163 -4.79 5.44 2.75
C ALA A 163 -4.74 6.01 1.33
N GLN A 164 -5.83 5.86 0.56
CA GLN A 164 -5.95 6.45 -0.78
C GLN A 164 -5.87 7.98 -0.75
N LYS A 165 -6.54 8.64 0.21
CA LYS A 165 -6.47 10.10 0.38
C LYS A 165 -5.04 10.56 0.72
N ILE A 166 -4.40 9.89 1.69
CA ILE A 166 -3.03 10.19 2.10
C ILE A 166 -2.07 10.04 0.91
N ARG A 167 -2.12 8.92 0.18
CA ARG A 167 -1.33 8.71 -1.03
C ARG A 167 -1.57 9.81 -2.05
N ASN A 168 -2.83 10.14 -2.35
CA ASN A 168 -3.15 11.14 -3.37
C ASN A 168 -2.56 12.51 -3.01
N CYS A 169 -2.60 12.90 -1.74
CA CYS A 169 -1.95 14.13 -1.27
C CYS A 169 -0.43 14.07 -1.43
N LEU A 170 0.21 12.98 -1.00
CA LEU A 170 1.66 12.81 -1.13
C LEU A 170 2.12 12.81 -2.59
N THR A 171 1.42 12.10 -3.49
CA THR A 171 1.82 11.92 -4.88
C THR A 171 1.48 13.12 -5.77
N HIS A 172 0.30 13.74 -5.61
CA HIS A 172 -0.15 14.80 -6.50
C HIS A 172 0.11 16.22 -5.98
N ALA A 173 0.17 16.40 -4.66
CA ALA A 173 0.41 17.69 -4.03
C ALA A 173 1.78 17.75 -3.31
N GLY A 174 2.62 16.72 -3.46
CA GLY A 174 3.89 16.62 -2.73
C GLY A 174 3.73 16.58 -1.21
N GLY A 175 2.52 16.23 -0.73
CA GLY A 175 2.11 16.29 0.67
C GLY A 175 1.64 17.66 1.16
N LEU A 176 1.69 18.72 0.34
CA LEU A 176 1.29 20.07 0.75
C LEU A 176 -0.23 20.22 0.78
N LEU A 177 -0.77 20.58 1.93
CA LEU A 177 -2.21 20.72 2.12
C LEU A 177 -2.81 21.84 1.28
N GLN A 178 -2.07 22.94 1.10
CA GLN A 178 -2.49 24.11 0.31
C GLN A 178 -2.73 23.78 -1.16
N LEU A 179 -2.12 22.71 -1.67
CA LEU A 179 -2.24 22.26 -3.06
C LEU A 179 -3.20 21.06 -3.21
N TYR A 180 -3.72 20.53 -2.11
CA TYR A 180 -4.57 19.36 -2.11
C TYR A 180 -6.05 19.76 -2.04
N ARG A 181 -6.85 19.29 -3.00
CA ARG A 181 -8.26 19.67 -3.14
C ARG A 181 -9.11 19.40 -1.90
N ASP A 182 -8.82 18.31 -1.18
CA ASP A 182 -9.62 17.84 -0.05
C ASP A 182 -8.86 17.97 1.29
N ALA A 183 -8.13 19.08 1.47
CA ALA A 183 -7.27 19.35 2.62
C ALA A 183 -8.01 19.22 3.97
N ASP A 184 -9.13 19.91 4.16
CA ASP A 184 -9.90 19.88 5.43
C ASP A 184 -10.32 18.45 5.82
N SER A 185 -10.72 17.65 4.83
CA SER A 185 -11.05 16.25 5.07
C SER A 185 -9.82 15.43 5.46
N LEU A 186 -8.64 15.75 4.93
CA LEU A 186 -7.40 15.07 5.23
C LEU A 186 -6.91 15.43 6.64
N GLU A 187 -6.98 16.70 7.01
CA GLU A 187 -6.67 17.20 8.36
C GLU A 187 -7.51 16.49 9.42
N LYS A 188 -8.84 16.46 9.21
CA LYS A 188 -9.75 15.77 10.12
C LYS A 188 -9.42 14.28 10.27
N LEU A 189 -9.13 13.60 9.16
CA LEU A 189 -8.77 12.17 9.18
C LEU A 189 -7.50 11.90 10.01
N VAL A 190 -6.52 12.81 9.94
CA VAL A 190 -5.25 12.66 10.64
C VAL A 190 -5.45 12.93 12.12
N ALA A 191 -6.20 13.99 12.47
CA ALA A 191 -6.57 14.33 13.83
C ALA A 191 -7.37 13.19 14.52
N ASP A 192 -8.34 12.61 13.81
CA ASP A 192 -9.19 11.52 14.31
C ASP A 192 -8.48 10.14 14.27
N GLN A 193 -7.28 10.09 13.69
CA GLN A 193 -6.53 8.87 13.38
C GLN A 193 -7.39 7.83 12.64
N ALA A 194 -8.27 8.27 11.74
CA ALA A 194 -9.23 7.44 11.02
C ALA A 194 -8.55 6.39 10.12
N TYR A 195 -7.27 6.62 9.77
CA TYR A 195 -6.41 5.67 9.07
C TYR A 195 -6.03 4.42 9.91
N LEU A 196 -6.42 4.35 11.18
CA LEU A 196 -6.23 3.18 12.05
C LEU A 196 -7.53 2.47 12.36
N SER A 197 -7.46 1.13 12.38
CA SER A 197 -8.54 0.30 12.91
C SER A 197 -8.82 0.65 14.37
N SER A 198 -10.03 0.35 14.86
CA SER A 198 -10.37 0.55 16.28
C SER A 198 -9.43 -0.22 17.22
N ASN A 199 -8.99 -1.41 16.81
CA ASN A 199 -8.09 -2.24 17.59
C ASN A 199 -6.69 -1.64 17.65
N ASP A 200 -6.20 -1.12 16.52
CA ASP A 200 -4.89 -0.47 16.46
C ASP A 200 -4.86 0.85 17.21
N ARG A 201 -5.96 1.64 17.17
CA ARG A 201 -6.10 2.84 18.02
C ARG A 201 -6.00 2.50 19.49
N LYS A 202 -6.74 1.49 19.96
CA LYS A 202 -6.69 1.03 21.36
C LYS A 202 -5.31 0.52 21.76
N ARG A 203 -4.69 -0.33 20.93
CA ARG A 203 -3.35 -0.87 21.18
C ARG A 203 -2.30 0.24 21.28
N ARG A 204 -2.40 1.27 20.44
CA ARG A 204 -1.47 2.40 20.44
C ARG A 204 -1.70 3.33 21.61
N ALA A 205 -2.95 3.60 22.00
CA ALA A 205 -3.27 4.41 23.18
C ALA A 205 -2.75 3.78 24.49
N ALA A 206 -2.61 2.45 24.54
CA ALA A 206 -2.04 1.74 25.67
C ALA A 206 -0.49 1.82 25.75
N ASN A 207 0.18 2.26 24.68
CA ASN A 207 1.63 2.44 24.68
C ASN A 207 1.99 3.82 25.26
N SER A 208 2.97 3.87 26.15
CA SER A 208 3.42 5.09 26.84
C SER A 208 4.08 6.14 25.93
N SER A 209 4.44 5.76 24.70
CA SER A 209 4.92 6.69 23.66
C SER A 209 4.50 6.18 22.27
N PRO A 210 3.26 6.48 21.83
CA PRO A 210 2.79 6.06 20.53
C PRO A 210 3.45 6.91 19.44
N MET A 211 4.27 6.27 18.59
CA MET A 211 4.84 6.96 17.44
C MET A 211 3.73 7.44 16.49
N GLU A 212 3.74 8.68 16.04
CA GLU A 212 2.79 9.13 15.02
C GLU A 212 3.07 8.46 13.68
N LEU A 213 2.05 7.88 13.05
CA LEU A 213 2.21 7.17 11.79
C LEU A 213 2.05 8.08 10.58
N VAL A 214 1.11 9.01 10.71
CA VAL A 214 0.78 10.06 9.76
C VAL A 214 0.70 11.33 10.58
N SER A 215 1.38 12.39 10.15
CA SER A 215 1.41 13.66 10.86
C SER A 215 1.33 14.82 9.88
N ILE A 216 0.86 15.96 10.37
CA ILE A 216 0.83 17.23 9.65
C ILE A 216 1.74 18.18 10.41
N GLY A 217 2.76 18.70 9.74
CA GLY A 217 3.72 19.63 10.32
C GLY A 217 3.95 20.83 9.43
N ASP A 218 4.50 21.88 10.02
CA ASP A 218 4.89 23.08 9.28
C ASP A 218 6.10 22.81 8.38
N TYR A 219 6.04 23.38 7.19
CA TYR A 219 7.05 23.31 6.16
C TYR A 219 7.23 24.69 5.55
N TYR A 220 8.32 24.92 4.80
CA TYR A 220 8.73 26.27 4.39
C TYR A 220 7.69 27.07 3.58
N ILE A 221 6.71 26.40 2.97
CA ILE A 221 5.61 27.01 2.18
C ILE A 221 4.21 26.66 2.71
N GLY A 222 4.10 26.11 3.91
CA GLY A 222 2.82 25.73 4.51
C GLY A 222 2.86 24.39 5.21
N GLN A 223 1.70 23.82 5.48
CA GLN A 223 1.56 22.54 6.17
C GLN A 223 1.71 21.35 5.22
N LYS A 224 2.46 20.35 5.69
CA LYS A 224 2.78 19.15 4.92
C LYS A 224 2.40 17.89 5.69
N VAL A 225 1.71 17.00 5.00
CA VAL A 225 1.48 15.62 5.44
C VAL A 225 2.75 14.82 5.27
N THR A 226 3.14 14.11 6.33
CA THR A 226 4.24 13.15 6.32
C THR A 226 3.77 11.83 6.88
N ILE A 227 4.44 10.75 6.47
CA ILE A 227 4.19 9.40 6.97
C ILE A 227 5.50 8.77 7.39
N THR A 228 5.45 7.95 8.42
CA THR A 228 6.57 7.12 8.85
C THR A 228 6.59 5.80 8.08
N HIS A 229 7.73 5.12 8.08
CA HIS A 229 7.88 3.81 7.44
C HIS A 229 6.90 2.76 8.00
N HIS A 230 6.46 2.95 9.25
CA HIS A 230 5.59 2.02 9.95
C HIS A 230 4.15 2.07 9.41
N TYR A 231 3.74 3.18 8.79
CA TYR A 231 2.38 3.31 8.25
C TYR A 231 2.15 2.38 7.04
N PRO A 232 2.97 2.40 5.97
CA PRO A 232 2.85 1.44 4.89
C PRO A 232 2.93 -0.01 5.36
N HIS A 233 3.79 -0.31 6.34
CA HIS A 233 3.91 -1.65 6.90
C HIS A 233 2.64 -2.11 7.63
N LEU A 234 2.01 -1.24 8.42
CA LEU A 234 0.71 -1.55 9.01
C LEU A 234 -0.35 -1.80 7.93
N LEU A 235 -0.33 -0.95 6.89
CA LEU A 235 -1.31 -0.99 5.82
C LEU A 235 -1.23 -2.28 4.99
N THR A 236 -0.07 -2.94 4.84
CA THR A 236 0.00 -4.24 4.14
C THR A 236 -0.92 -5.28 4.75
N ASN A 237 -1.04 -5.30 6.09
CA ASN A 237 -1.96 -6.20 6.78
C ASN A 237 -3.42 -5.85 6.46
N TYR A 238 -3.78 -4.56 6.53
CA TYR A 238 -5.14 -4.14 6.22
C TYR A 238 -5.53 -4.43 4.77
N LEU A 239 -4.62 -4.20 3.81
CA LEU A 239 -4.87 -4.45 2.39
C LEU A 239 -5.08 -5.93 2.12
N SER A 240 -4.25 -6.79 2.72
CA SER A 240 -4.38 -8.25 2.62
C SER A 240 -5.73 -8.72 3.20
N GLU A 241 -6.07 -8.31 4.42
CA GLU A 241 -7.34 -8.68 5.08
C GLU A 241 -8.56 -8.21 4.29
N TYR A 242 -8.51 -6.99 3.74
CA TYR A 242 -9.58 -6.42 2.93
C TYR A 242 -9.79 -7.19 1.61
N ILE A 243 -8.70 -7.58 0.93
CA ILE A 243 -8.77 -8.41 -0.28
C ILE A 243 -9.43 -9.76 0.02
N GLN A 244 -9.03 -10.42 1.13
CA GLN A 244 -9.64 -11.68 1.54
C GLN A 244 -11.14 -11.51 1.81
N SER A 245 -11.50 -10.47 2.57
CA SER A 245 -12.89 -10.20 2.92
C SER A 245 -13.76 -9.93 1.69
N ILE A 246 -13.30 -9.11 0.75
CA ILE A 246 -13.99 -8.90 -0.54
C ILE A 246 -14.16 -10.23 -1.29
N GLY A 247 -13.11 -11.04 -1.39
CA GLY A 247 -13.19 -12.32 -2.09
C GLY A 247 -14.16 -13.31 -1.43
N SER A 248 -14.20 -13.35 -0.10
CA SER A 248 -15.18 -14.15 0.65
C SER A 248 -16.61 -13.68 0.39
N GLU A 249 -16.87 -12.37 0.41
CA GLU A 249 -18.19 -11.81 0.08
C GLU A 249 -18.61 -12.13 -1.36
N ILE A 250 -17.67 -12.10 -2.32
CA ILE A 250 -17.94 -12.53 -3.69
C ILE A 250 -18.39 -13.99 -3.72
N LEU A 251 -17.62 -14.89 -3.08
CA LEU A 251 -17.93 -16.33 -3.07
C LEU A 251 -19.30 -16.60 -2.43
N GLN A 252 -19.59 -15.94 -1.30
CA GLN A 252 -20.90 -16.05 -0.64
C GLN A 252 -22.03 -15.56 -1.55
N GLN A 253 -21.83 -14.44 -2.25
CA GLN A 253 -22.84 -13.91 -3.17
C GLN A 253 -23.07 -14.82 -4.39
N MET A 254 -22.08 -15.62 -4.78
CA MET A 254 -22.23 -16.66 -5.80
C MET A 254 -23.06 -17.86 -5.30
N GLU A 255 -23.04 -18.17 -4.00
CA GLU A 255 -23.85 -19.25 -3.42
C GLU A 255 -25.35 -18.90 -3.36
N LEU A 256 -25.67 -17.61 -3.28
CA LEU A 256 -27.04 -17.11 -3.24
C LEU A 256 -27.72 -17.05 -4.62
N ARG A 257 -27.00 -17.33 -5.70
CA ARG A 257 -27.48 -17.33 -7.10
C ARG A 257 -27.41 -18.72 -7.73
#